data_AF-A0A1A7KP84-F1
#
_entry.id   AF-A0A1A7KP84-F1
#
_cell.length_a   1.000
_cell.length_b   1.000
_cell.length_c   1.000
_cell.angle_alpha   90.00
_cell.angle_beta   90.00
_cell.angle_gamma   90.00
#
_symmetry.space_group_name_H-M   'P 1'
#
loop_
_entity.id
_entity.type
_entity.pdbx_description
1 polymer ?
#
loop_
_entity_poly.entity_id
_entity_poly.type
_entity_poly.pdbx_seq_one_letter_code
_entity_poly.pdbx_strand_id
1 'polypeptide(L)'
;MDFINLFDEFKDIDNDVFTDFYERLKRIEKSNNEFENKFIKEWNGDDWQGFFQFLEKEIEIVSWNYVNNPSGGFWNAVLNWDCWNIYPAYIQLEEGKLCFKISTDPDELEMPEDIKRGEIRNQLHNWILNQAEKFGFEHIRRPNRFGNGNYMTVAIVDRQNWLGADNQTIDKETIIKTLTDYVSFLRKIIEEPNKTAYYN
;
A
#
# COMPACT_ATOMS: atom_id res chain seq x y z
N MET A 1 -7.32 -23.01 0.67
CA MET A 1 -8.28 -23.76 -0.17
C MET A 1 -8.57 -22.87 -1.36
N ASP A 2 -8.17 -23.29 -2.55
CA ASP A 2 -8.48 -22.55 -3.78
C ASP A 2 -9.96 -22.84 -4.10
N PHE A 3 -10.76 -21.78 -4.17
CA PHE A 3 -12.20 -21.87 -4.36
C PHE A 3 -12.54 -22.49 -5.73
N ILE A 4 -11.67 -22.37 -6.73
CA ILE A 4 -11.88 -22.98 -8.05
C ILE A 4 -11.74 -24.51 -7.95
N ASN A 5 -10.76 -24.99 -7.18
CA ASN A 5 -10.55 -26.42 -6.96
C ASN A 5 -11.77 -27.09 -6.30
N LEU A 6 -12.55 -26.36 -5.50
CA LEU A 6 -13.82 -26.89 -4.96
C LEU A 6 -14.87 -27.07 -6.07
N PHE A 7 -14.92 -26.17 -7.05
CA PHE A 7 -15.90 -26.24 -8.15
C PHE A 7 -15.53 -27.31 -9.18
N ASP A 8 -14.25 -27.67 -9.29
CA ASP A 8 -13.79 -28.78 -10.13
C ASP A 8 -14.46 -30.11 -9.77
N GLU A 9 -14.84 -30.30 -8.50
CA GLU A 9 -15.59 -31.48 -8.02
C GLU A 9 -17.02 -31.56 -8.59
N PHE A 10 -17.56 -30.44 -9.09
CA PHE A 10 -18.93 -30.30 -9.57
C PHE A 10 -19.02 -29.96 -11.06
N LYS A 11 -17.91 -30.02 -11.80
CA LYS A 11 -17.83 -29.66 -13.24
C LYS A 11 -18.79 -30.44 -14.15
N ASP A 12 -19.27 -31.59 -13.71
CA ASP A 12 -20.18 -32.47 -14.46
C ASP A 12 -21.67 -32.14 -14.21
N ILE A 13 -21.98 -31.11 -13.41
CA ILE A 13 -23.35 -30.61 -13.24
C ILE A 13 -23.80 -29.93 -14.54
N ASP A 14 -24.84 -30.48 -15.16
CA ASP A 14 -25.51 -29.90 -16.32
C ASP A 14 -26.45 -28.75 -15.87
N ASN A 15 -25.87 -27.57 -15.68
CA ASN A 15 -26.60 -26.36 -15.33
C ASN A 15 -25.91 -25.13 -15.91
N ASP A 16 -26.58 -24.45 -16.84
CA ASP A 16 -26.03 -23.29 -17.56
C ASP A 16 -25.54 -22.17 -16.62
N VAL A 17 -26.28 -21.90 -15.52
CA VAL A 17 -25.90 -20.87 -14.54
C VAL A 17 -24.62 -21.25 -13.81
N PHE A 18 -24.49 -22.53 -13.42
CA PHE A 18 -23.28 -23.04 -12.79
C PHE A 18 -22.08 -22.97 -13.74
N THR A 19 -22.25 -23.42 -14.98
CA THR A 19 -21.19 -23.39 -16.01
C THR A 19 -20.72 -21.96 -16.28
N ASP A 20 -21.64 -21.02 -16.51
CA ASP A 20 -21.31 -19.62 -16.76
C ASP A 20 -20.58 -18.98 -15.57
N PHE A 21 -21.02 -19.29 -14.35
CA PHE A 21 -20.39 -18.78 -13.13
C PHE A 21 -18.99 -19.35 -12.93
N TYR A 22 -18.81 -20.67 -13.09
CA TYR A 22 -17.53 -21.34 -12.98
C TYR A 22 -16.52 -20.84 -14.02
N GLU A 23 -16.93 -20.72 -15.29
CA GLU A 23 -16.09 -20.16 -16.35
C GLU A 23 -15.73 -18.69 -16.07
N ARG A 24 -16.64 -17.91 -15.48
CA ARG A 24 -16.34 -16.55 -15.05
C ARG A 24 -15.29 -16.52 -13.93
N LEU A 25 -15.39 -17.40 -12.93
CA LEU A 25 -14.39 -17.48 -11.87
C LEU A 25 -13.00 -17.83 -12.42
N LYS A 26 -12.91 -18.82 -13.31
CA LYS A 26 -11.65 -19.19 -13.97
C LYS A 26 -11.03 -18.04 -14.75
N ARG A 27 -11.85 -17.25 -15.45
CA ARG A 27 -11.36 -16.06 -16.16
C ARG A 27 -10.81 -15.01 -15.20
N ILE A 28 -11.47 -14.78 -14.06
CA ILE A 28 -11.00 -13.83 -13.04
C ILE A 28 -9.70 -14.32 -12.42
N GLU A 29 -9.64 -15.58 -11.98
CA GLU A 29 -8.42 -16.15 -11.40
C GLU A 29 -7.25 -16.09 -12.39
N LYS A 30 -7.50 -16.44 -13.66
CA LYS A 30 -6.48 -16.32 -14.69
C LYS A 30 -5.99 -14.87 -14.82
N SER A 31 -6.90 -13.90 -14.96
CA SER A 31 -6.56 -12.47 -15.08
C SER A 31 -5.71 -12.00 -13.90
N ASN A 32 -6.12 -12.35 -12.67
CA ASN A 32 -5.42 -11.99 -11.44
C ASN A 32 -4.07 -12.70 -11.25
N ASN A 33 -3.71 -13.70 -12.06
CA ASN A 33 -2.39 -14.34 -12.01
C ASN A 33 -1.46 -13.86 -13.14
N GLU A 34 -1.94 -13.05 -14.08
CA GLU A 34 -1.13 -12.58 -15.21
C GLU A 34 -0.03 -11.59 -14.80
N PHE A 35 -0.20 -10.88 -13.69
CA PHE A 35 0.77 -9.90 -13.16
C PHE A 35 2.18 -10.48 -13.00
N GLU A 36 2.29 -11.79 -12.71
CA GLU A 36 3.56 -12.48 -12.50
C GLU A 36 4.43 -12.52 -13.76
N ASN A 37 3.79 -12.56 -14.93
CA ASN A 37 4.45 -12.77 -16.22
C ASN A 37 4.39 -11.54 -17.14
N LYS A 38 3.67 -10.49 -16.73
CA LYS A 38 3.61 -9.21 -17.45
C LYS A 38 4.73 -8.29 -17.03
N PHE A 39 5.21 -7.47 -17.97
CA PHE A 39 6.03 -6.32 -17.60
C PHE A 39 5.22 -5.36 -16.74
N ILE A 40 5.82 -4.81 -15.69
CA ILE A 40 5.08 -4.01 -14.72
C ILE A 40 4.42 -2.77 -15.38
N LYS A 41 4.99 -2.21 -16.45
CA LYS A 41 4.36 -1.10 -17.21
C LYS A 41 3.05 -1.48 -17.92
N GLU A 42 2.80 -2.77 -18.11
CA GLU A 42 1.63 -3.31 -18.82
C GLU A 42 0.52 -3.71 -17.85
N TRP A 43 0.75 -3.56 -16.54
CA TRP A 43 -0.23 -3.88 -15.51
C TRP A 43 -1.47 -3.02 -15.62
N ASN A 44 -2.62 -3.66 -15.50
CA ASN A 44 -3.92 -3.03 -15.39
C ASN A 44 -4.52 -3.27 -13.99
N GLY A 45 -5.79 -2.92 -13.79
CA GLY A 45 -6.46 -3.08 -12.51
C GLY A 45 -6.57 -4.53 -12.02
N ASP A 46 -6.71 -5.51 -12.91
CA ASP A 46 -6.74 -6.93 -12.51
C ASP A 46 -5.36 -7.41 -12.08
N ASP A 47 -4.30 -6.92 -12.73
CA ASP A 47 -2.92 -7.23 -12.34
C ASP A 47 -2.60 -6.67 -10.94
N TRP A 48 -3.07 -5.46 -10.61
CA TRP A 48 -2.95 -4.89 -9.26
C TRP A 48 -3.75 -5.66 -8.20
N GLN A 49 -4.97 -6.08 -8.53
CA GLN A 49 -5.77 -6.94 -7.64
C GLN A 49 -5.05 -8.25 -7.36
N GLY A 50 -4.57 -8.91 -8.41
CA GLY A 50 -3.77 -10.13 -8.33
C GLY A 50 -2.53 -9.99 -7.46
N PHE A 51 -1.77 -8.91 -7.69
CA PHE A 51 -0.60 -8.60 -6.90
C PHE A 51 -0.93 -8.36 -5.42
N PHE A 52 -2.00 -7.64 -5.09
CA PHE A 52 -2.40 -7.42 -3.70
C PHE A 52 -2.95 -8.68 -3.02
N GLN A 53 -3.66 -9.54 -3.76
CA GLN A 53 -4.02 -10.88 -3.28
C GLN A 53 -2.79 -11.75 -3.01
N PHE A 54 -1.74 -11.62 -3.81
CA PHE A 54 -0.46 -12.25 -3.54
C PHE A 54 0.19 -11.68 -2.27
N LEU A 55 0.28 -10.36 -2.12
CA LEU A 55 0.85 -9.74 -0.91
C LEU A 55 0.10 -10.16 0.36
N GLU A 56 -1.24 -10.20 0.33
CA GLU A 56 -2.08 -10.63 1.46
C GLU A 56 -1.75 -12.03 1.97
N LYS A 57 -1.26 -12.92 1.10
CA LYS A 57 -0.86 -14.29 1.46
C LYS A 57 0.55 -14.36 2.05
N GLU A 58 1.41 -13.43 1.70
CA GLU A 58 2.85 -13.47 2.01
C GLU A 58 3.25 -12.57 3.18
N ILE A 59 2.55 -11.45 3.35
CA ILE A 59 2.79 -10.49 4.44
C ILE A 59 1.47 -10.02 5.04
N GLU A 60 1.53 -9.57 6.29
CA GLU A 60 0.40 -8.90 6.91
C GLU A 60 0.12 -7.57 6.19
N ILE A 61 -1.11 -7.41 5.72
CA ILE A 61 -1.65 -6.15 5.22
C ILE A 61 -2.96 -5.86 5.95
N VAL A 62 -3.28 -4.58 6.13
CA VAL A 62 -4.50 -4.15 6.83
C VAL A 62 -5.72 -4.32 5.93
N SER A 63 -5.62 -3.82 4.70
CA SER A 63 -6.68 -3.88 3.70
C SER A 63 -6.16 -3.47 2.33
N TRP A 64 -6.92 -3.80 1.28
CA TRP A 64 -6.71 -3.25 -0.06
C TRP A 64 -8.05 -3.08 -0.76
N ASN A 65 -8.19 -2.01 -1.55
CA ASN A 65 -9.43 -1.68 -2.24
C ASN A 65 -9.21 -0.64 -3.35
N TYR A 66 -10.21 -0.50 -4.22
CA TYR A 66 -10.24 0.59 -5.19
C TYR A 66 -10.69 1.89 -4.53
N VAL A 67 -9.97 2.98 -4.80
CA VAL A 67 -10.31 4.33 -4.36
C VAL A 67 -10.79 5.13 -5.55
N ASN A 68 -12.08 5.48 -5.57
CA ASN A 68 -12.64 6.34 -6.61
C ASN A 68 -12.15 7.79 -6.45
N ASN A 69 -11.76 8.43 -7.55
CA ASN A 69 -11.47 9.86 -7.57
C ASN A 69 -11.84 10.48 -8.94
N PRO A 70 -11.92 11.81 -9.07
CA PRO A 70 -12.29 12.47 -10.32
C PRO A 70 -11.36 12.19 -11.52
N SER A 71 -10.17 11.65 -11.28
CA SER A 71 -9.19 11.29 -12.31
C SER A 71 -9.23 9.81 -12.71
N GLY A 72 -10.21 9.05 -12.23
CA GLY A 72 -10.41 7.65 -12.58
C GLY A 72 -10.32 6.71 -11.39
N GLY A 73 -9.63 7.09 -10.31
CA GLY A 73 -9.36 6.22 -9.17
C GLY A 73 -8.03 5.46 -9.26
N PHE A 74 -7.76 4.59 -8.28
CA PHE A 74 -6.61 3.68 -8.25
C PHE A 74 -6.83 2.56 -7.20
N TRP A 75 -6.21 1.40 -7.41
CA TRP A 75 -6.06 0.36 -6.39
C TRP A 75 -5.04 0.76 -5.31
N ASN A 76 -5.38 0.51 -4.05
CA ASN A 76 -4.48 0.76 -2.94
C ASN A 76 -4.39 -0.44 -2.01
N ALA A 77 -3.27 -0.58 -1.32
CA ALA A 77 -3.09 -1.54 -0.23
C ALA A 77 -2.43 -0.84 0.97
N VAL A 78 -3.02 -0.97 2.15
CA VAL A 78 -2.51 -0.43 3.42
C VAL A 78 -1.72 -1.54 4.11
N LEU A 79 -0.42 -1.32 4.33
CA LEU A 79 0.48 -2.35 4.84
C LEU A 79 0.53 -2.41 6.39
N ASN A 80 0.24 -1.29 7.04
CA ASN A 80 0.21 -1.19 8.50
C ASN A 80 -0.75 -0.08 8.94
N TRP A 81 -1.07 -0.02 10.23
CA TRP A 81 -1.85 1.06 10.83
C TRP A 81 -1.38 1.33 12.26
N ASP A 82 -0.16 1.86 12.36
CA ASP A 82 0.47 2.16 13.65
C ASP A 82 0.32 3.65 13.99
N CYS A 83 0.72 4.06 15.20
CA CYS A 83 0.59 5.46 15.64
C CYS A 83 1.95 6.12 15.88
N TRP A 84 2.10 7.33 15.36
CA TRP A 84 3.15 8.27 15.76
C TRP A 84 2.54 9.31 16.71
N ASN A 85 2.89 9.21 18.00
CA ASN A 85 2.15 9.86 19.08
C ASN A 85 0.66 9.45 19.04
N ILE A 86 -0.24 10.39 18.79
CA ILE A 86 -1.69 10.16 18.68
C ILE A 86 -2.16 10.00 17.22
N TYR A 87 -1.26 10.17 16.24
CA TYR A 87 -1.63 10.22 14.83
C TYR A 87 -1.36 8.88 14.15
N PRO A 88 -2.35 8.25 13.48
CA PRO A 88 -2.09 7.09 12.65
C PRO A 88 -1.04 7.42 11.58
N ALA A 89 0.04 6.66 11.56
CA ALA A 89 1.16 6.77 10.65
C ALA A 89 1.40 5.41 9.98
N TYR A 90 1.28 5.38 8.66
CA TYR A 90 1.14 4.13 7.93
C TYR A 90 1.76 4.17 6.54
N ILE A 91 1.95 3.00 5.94
CA ILE A 91 2.37 2.82 4.56
C ILE A 91 1.19 2.37 3.73
N GLN A 92 0.99 3.04 2.61
CA GLN A 92 0.00 2.71 1.60
C GLN A 92 0.65 2.60 0.22
N LEU A 93 0.38 1.51 -0.49
CA LEU A 93 0.71 1.37 -1.91
C LEU A 93 -0.39 2.03 -2.74
N GLU A 94 -0.03 2.84 -3.74
CA GLU A 94 -0.94 3.54 -4.66
C GLU A 94 -0.45 3.37 -6.11
N GLU A 95 -0.86 2.29 -6.79
CA GLU A 95 -0.54 1.92 -8.19
C GLU A 95 0.72 2.57 -8.81
N GLY A 96 1.87 2.39 -8.17
CA GLY A 96 3.14 2.95 -8.62
C GLY A 96 3.86 3.86 -7.63
N LYS A 97 3.36 4.01 -6.41
CA LYS A 97 4.14 4.59 -5.31
C LYS A 97 3.90 3.83 -4.03
N LEU A 98 4.94 3.74 -3.23
CA LEU A 98 4.82 3.45 -1.81
C LEU A 98 4.77 4.78 -1.09
N CYS A 99 3.69 5.04 -0.35
CA CYS A 99 3.41 6.30 0.30
C CYS A 99 3.45 6.11 1.81
N PHE A 100 4.34 6.83 2.49
CA PHE A 100 4.24 7.06 3.92
C PHE A 100 3.16 8.11 4.15
N LYS A 101 2.23 7.83 5.06
CA LYS A 101 1.06 8.65 5.31
C LYS A 101 0.87 8.94 6.79
N ILE A 102 0.15 10.01 7.05
CA ILE A 102 -0.40 10.37 8.36
C ILE A 102 -1.88 10.67 8.22
N SER A 103 -2.66 10.18 9.19
CA SER A 103 -4.07 10.53 9.32
C SER A 103 -4.28 11.60 10.40
N THR A 104 -5.23 12.47 10.11
CA THR A 104 -5.80 13.50 11.00
C THR A 104 -7.32 13.51 10.86
N ASP A 105 -7.88 12.35 10.51
CA ASP A 105 -9.31 12.18 10.34
C ASP A 105 -10.02 12.33 11.70
N PRO A 106 -11.04 13.19 11.80
CA PRO A 106 -11.78 13.40 13.05
C PRO A 106 -12.52 12.17 13.54
N ASP A 107 -12.81 11.19 12.68
CA ASP A 107 -13.43 9.92 13.09
C ASP A 107 -12.42 8.99 13.79
N GLU A 108 -11.11 9.27 13.67
CA GLU A 108 -10.02 8.46 14.22
C GLU A 108 -9.35 9.12 15.44
N LEU A 109 -9.26 10.45 15.46
CA LEU A 109 -8.63 11.20 16.54
C LEU A 109 -9.15 12.63 16.68
N GLU A 110 -8.99 13.19 17.88
CA GLU A 110 -9.23 14.60 18.14
C GLU A 110 -7.95 15.43 17.93
N MET A 111 -8.02 16.42 17.05
CA MET A 111 -6.91 17.32 16.77
C MET A 111 -6.75 18.36 17.90
N PRO A 112 -5.53 18.65 18.37
CA PRO A 112 -5.28 19.77 19.26
C PRO A 112 -5.72 21.10 18.63
N GLU A 113 -6.35 21.99 19.41
CA GLU A 113 -6.98 23.23 18.92
C GLU A 113 -6.01 24.15 18.15
N ASP A 114 -4.76 24.24 18.60
CA ASP A 114 -3.77 25.19 18.08
C ASP A 114 -2.85 24.61 17.00
N ILE A 115 -3.05 23.36 16.56
CA ILE A 115 -2.15 22.71 15.61
C ILE A 115 -2.85 22.43 14.29
N LYS A 116 -2.23 22.90 13.19
CA LYS A 116 -2.76 22.64 11.84
C LYS A 116 -2.31 21.28 11.32
N ARG A 117 -3.17 20.61 10.57
CA ARG A 117 -2.85 19.34 9.87
C ARG A 117 -1.55 19.39 9.06
N GLY A 118 -1.34 20.49 8.33
CA GLY A 118 -0.13 20.69 7.54
C GLY A 118 1.15 20.77 8.39
N GLU A 119 1.06 21.23 9.64
CA GLU A 119 2.19 21.28 10.57
C GLU A 119 2.53 19.88 11.06
N ILE A 120 1.54 19.08 11.48
CA ILE A 120 1.73 17.66 11.85
C ILE A 120 2.37 16.86 10.71
N ARG A 121 1.84 17.01 9.49
CA ARG A 121 2.41 16.41 8.28
C ARG A 121 3.87 16.84 8.06
N ASN A 122 4.20 18.12 8.23
CA ASN A 122 5.58 18.61 8.07
C ASN A 122 6.51 18.02 9.13
N GLN A 123 6.06 17.89 10.38
CA GLN A 123 6.85 17.32 11.45
C GLN A 123 7.19 15.84 11.16
N LEU A 124 6.20 15.02 10.81
CA LEU A 124 6.46 13.62 10.45
C LEU A 124 7.30 13.50 9.18
N HIS A 125 7.05 14.34 8.17
CA HIS A 125 7.86 14.38 6.95
C HIS A 125 9.34 14.62 7.24
N ASN A 126 9.67 15.66 8.01
CA ASN A 126 11.04 15.98 8.36
C ASN A 126 11.67 14.86 9.20
N TRP A 127 10.91 14.27 10.13
CA TRP A 127 11.37 13.13 10.92
C TRP A 127 11.72 11.92 10.04
N ILE A 128 10.80 11.52 9.15
CA ILE A 128 11.02 10.39 8.23
C ILE A 128 12.24 10.63 7.35
N LEU A 129 12.41 11.79 6.74
CA LEU A 129 13.57 12.05 5.86
C LEU A 129 14.89 12.02 6.64
N ASN A 130 14.94 12.62 7.83
CA ASN A 130 16.13 12.59 8.67
C ASN A 130 16.49 11.17 9.11
N GLN A 131 15.49 10.35 9.43
CA GLN A 131 15.74 8.95 9.81
C GLN A 131 16.10 8.10 8.58
N ALA A 132 15.46 8.32 7.44
CA ALA A 132 15.77 7.63 6.20
C ALA A 132 17.25 7.79 5.84
N GLU A 133 17.80 9.00 5.93
CA GLU A 133 19.24 9.25 5.72
C GLU A 133 20.12 8.45 6.69
N LYS A 134 19.78 8.43 7.98
CA LYS A 134 20.55 7.70 9.02
C LYS A 134 20.51 6.18 8.84
N PHE A 135 19.37 5.65 8.39
CA PHE A 135 19.15 4.22 8.20
C PHE A 135 19.51 3.74 6.78
N GLY A 136 19.91 4.64 5.88
CA GLY A 136 20.33 4.30 4.51
C GLY A 136 19.18 4.08 3.52
N PHE A 137 17.98 4.62 3.79
CA PHE A 137 16.83 4.56 2.89
C PHE A 137 16.83 5.73 1.88
N GLU A 138 17.80 5.71 0.96
CA GLU A 138 18.07 6.80 0.01
C GLU A 138 16.92 7.14 -0.96
N HIS A 139 16.01 6.19 -1.18
CA HIS A 139 14.90 6.36 -2.12
C HIS A 139 13.64 6.99 -1.50
N ILE A 140 13.63 7.22 -0.19
CA ILE A 140 12.55 7.94 0.47
C ILE A 140 12.71 9.43 0.17
N ARG A 141 11.69 10.03 -0.43
CA ARG A 141 11.71 11.44 -0.82
C ARG A 141 10.39 12.15 -0.56
N ARG A 142 10.42 13.48 -0.67
CA ARG A 142 9.21 14.32 -0.58
C ARG A 142 8.23 14.01 -1.73
N PRO A 143 6.90 13.97 -1.47
CA PRO A 143 5.90 13.87 -2.52
C PRO A 143 5.81 15.16 -3.36
N ASN A 144 5.43 15.02 -4.63
CA ASN A 144 5.32 16.17 -5.56
C ASN A 144 4.22 17.16 -5.15
N ARG A 145 3.17 16.68 -4.49
CA ARG A 145 2.09 17.49 -3.94
C ARG A 145 2.06 17.32 -2.43
N PHE A 146 1.82 18.42 -1.72
CA PHE A 146 1.83 18.45 -0.26
C PHE A 146 0.55 19.12 0.24
N GLY A 147 -0.54 18.36 0.25
CA GLY A 147 -1.88 18.80 0.66
C GLY A 147 -2.13 18.71 2.17
N ASN A 148 -3.28 19.21 2.61
CA ASN A 148 -3.69 19.36 4.02
C ASN A 148 -5.01 18.61 4.34
N GLY A 149 -5.29 17.52 3.62
CA GLY A 149 -6.47 16.68 3.83
C GLY A 149 -6.42 15.86 5.12
N ASN A 150 -7.42 15.01 5.35
CA ASN A 150 -7.45 14.10 6.50
C ASN A 150 -6.30 13.07 6.42
N TYR A 151 -6.13 12.46 5.25
CA TYR A 151 -5.07 11.48 4.97
C TYR A 151 -4.01 12.13 4.07
N MET A 152 -2.79 12.32 4.58
CA MET A 152 -1.75 13.06 3.89
C MET A 152 -0.52 12.20 3.66
N THR A 153 -0.02 12.19 2.42
CA THR A 153 1.29 11.62 2.10
C THR A 153 2.40 12.53 2.64
N VAL A 154 3.26 11.97 3.49
CA VAL A 154 4.41 12.65 4.10
C VAL A 154 5.71 12.35 3.36
N ALA A 155 5.87 11.15 2.81
CA ALA A 155 7.03 10.75 2.00
C ALA A 155 6.62 9.68 1.00
N ILE A 156 7.41 9.49 -0.06
CA ILE A 156 7.17 8.46 -1.07
C ILE A 156 8.46 7.74 -1.47
N VAL A 157 8.28 6.53 -1.98
CA VAL A 157 9.27 5.77 -2.75
C VAL A 157 8.65 5.46 -4.11
N ASP A 158 9.38 5.79 -5.18
CA ASP A 158 8.91 5.56 -6.56
C ASP A 158 8.84 4.07 -6.89
N ARG A 159 7.87 3.67 -7.73
CA ARG A 159 7.63 2.28 -8.16
C ARG A 159 8.90 1.48 -8.41
N GLN A 160 9.79 2.06 -9.19
CA GLN A 160 11.02 1.39 -9.63
C GLN A 160 11.95 0.97 -8.48
N ASN A 161 11.84 1.63 -7.33
CA ASN A 161 12.69 1.38 -6.16
C ASN A 161 12.07 0.40 -5.15
N TRP A 162 10.82 -0.06 -5.36
CA TRP A 162 10.19 -1.04 -4.47
C TRP A 162 9.51 -2.20 -5.22
N LEU A 163 9.03 -1.98 -6.44
CA LEU A 163 8.34 -2.97 -7.28
C LEU A 163 9.20 -3.46 -8.44
N GLY A 164 10.02 -2.57 -9.02
CA GLY A 164 10.89 -2.85 -10.18
C GLY A 164 10.62 -1.96 -11.39
N ALA A 165 11.50 -2.07 -12.40
CA ALA A 165 11.47 -1.23 -13.58
C ALA A 165 10.34 -1.60 -14.55
N ASP A 166 9.92 -0.65 -15.38
CA ASP A 166 8.83 -0.75 -16.36
C ASP A 166 8.86 -2.02 -17.23
N ASN A 167 10.05 -2.42 -17.68
CA ASN A 167 10.28 -3.54 -18.59
C ASN A 167 10.71 -4.83 -17.89
N GLN A 168 10.50 -4.93 -16.59
CA GLN A 168 10.75 -6.14 -15.81
C GLN A 168 9.44 -6.79 -15.41
N THR A 169 9.45 -8.10 -15.23
CA THR A 169 8.48 -8.81 -14.41
C THR A 169 8.88 -8.66 -12.94
N ILE A 170 7.96 -8.95 -12.03
CA ILE A 170 8.24 -8.81 -10.60
C ILE A 170 9.27 -9.83 -10.09
N ASP A 171 10.05 -9.42 -9.10
CA ASP A 171 10.82 -10.30 -8.23
C ASP A 171 10.12 -10.34 -6.86
N LYS A 172 9.33 -11.41 -6.66
CA LYS A 172 8.47 -11.58 -5.48
C LYS A 172 9.24 -11.53 -4.16
N GLU A 173 10.39 -12.21 -4.09
CA GLU A 173 11.19 -12.29 -2.85
C GLU A 173 11.77 -10.92 -2.50
N THR A 174 12.35 -10.24 -3.50
CA THR A 174 12.89 -8.88 -3.32
C THR A 174 11.80 -7.89 -2.91
N ILE A 175 10.59 -7.98 -3.51
CA ILE A 175 9.46 -7.13 -3.18
C ILE A 175 9.02 -7.34 -1.73
N ILE A 176 8.77 -8.60 -1.32
CA ILE A 176 8.35 -8.92 0.05
C ILE A 176 9.37 -8.35 1.04
N LYS A 177 10.65 -8.64 0.82
CA LYS A 177 11.73 -8.14 1.68
C LYS A 177 11.71 -6.61 1.76
N THR A 178 11.60 -5.93 0.61
CA THR A 178 11.61 -4.46 0.53
C THR A 178 10.42 -3.84 1.27
N LEU A 179 9.22 -4.39 1.09
CA LEU A 179 8.02 -3.91 1.79
C LEU A 179 8.13 -4.13 3.31
N THR A 180 8.60 -5.30 3.74
CA THR A 180 8.85 -5.60 5.16
C THR A 180 9.89 -4.66 5.76
N ASP A 181 10.97 -4.36 5.03
CA ASP A 181 12.01 -3.43 5.46
C ASP A 181 11.44 -2.01 5.66
N TYR A 182 10.60 -1.52 4.74
CA TYR A 182 9.96 -0.21 4.88
C TYR A 182 8.95 -0.14 6.03
N VAL A 183 8.12 -1.18 6.22
CA VAL A 183 7.18 -1.25 7.35
C VAL A 183 7.95 -1.29 8.68
N SER A 184 8.99 -2.10 8.75
CA SER A 184 9.85 -2.22 9.94
C SER A 184 10.59 -0.92 10.24
N PHE A 185 11.06 -0.22 9.20
CA PHE A 185 11.63 1.12 9.33
C PHE A 185 10.62 2.10 9.93
N LEU A 186 9.40 2.17 9.39
CA LEU A 186 8.38 3.09 9.90
C LEU A 186 8.06 2.79 11.36
N ARG A 187 7.77 1.53 11.71
CA ARG A 187 7.48 1.09 13.08
C ARG A 187 8.58 1.49 14.06
N LYS A 188 9.83 1.25 13.68
CA LYS A 188 10.98 1.62 14.50
C LYS A 188 11.03 3.12 14.80
N ILE A 189 10.87 3.98 13.79
CA ILE A 189 11.04 5.43 13.96
C ILE A 189 9.83 6.10 14.62
N ILE A 190 8.65 5.47 14.61
CA ILE A 190 7.47 6.02 15.30
C ILE A 190 7.42 5.62 16.78
N GLU A 191 8.02 4.48 17.14
CA GLU A 191 8.22 4.06 18.53
C GLU A 191 9.35 4.83 19.23
N GLU A 192 10.35 5.29 18.47
CA GLU A 192 11.42 6.10 19.03
C GLU A 192 10.84 7.41 19.59
N PRO A 193 11.05 7.72 20.88
CA PRO A 193 10.50 8.92 21.48
C PRO A 193 11.03 10.14 20.74
N ASN A 194 10.10 10.89 20.14
CA ASN A 194 10.40 12.13 19.45
C ASN A 194 10.84 13.17 20.49
N LYS A 195 12.13 13.19 20.82
CA LYS A 195 12.73 14.09 21.85
C LYS A 195 12.50 15.58 21.56
N THR A 196 12.03 15.91 20.36
CA THR A 196 11.69 17.26 19.91
C THR A 196 10.24 17.69 20.18
N ALA A 197 9.36 16.80 20.65
CA ALA A 197 7.95 17.16 20.91
C ALA A 197 7.70 17.82 22.29
N TYR A 198 8.71 17.92 23.15
CA TYR A 198 8.59 18.51 24.50
C TYR A 198 9.22 19.90 24.66
N TYR A 199 9.63 20.54 23.56
CA TYR A 199 10.18 21.90 23.61
C TYR A 199 9.55 22.75 22.51
N ASN A 200 8.44 23.40 22.86
CA ASN A 200 8.17 24.83 22.64
C ASN A 200 6.92 25.24 23.39
#